data_AF-A0A925D7R3-F1
#
_entry.id   AF-A0A925D7R3-F1
#
_cell.length_a   1.000
_cell.length_b   1.000
_cell.length_c   1.000
_cell.angle_alpha   90.00
_cell.angle_beta   90.00
_cell.angle_gamma   90.00
#
_symmetry.space_group_name_H-M   'P 1'
#
loop_
_entity.id
_entity.type
_entity.pdbx_description
1 polymer ?
#
loop_
_entity_poly.entity_id
_entity_poly.type
_entity_poly.pdbx_seq_one_letter_code
_entity_poly.pdbx_strand_id
1 'polypeptide(L)'
;MNAISRRVRASVLLVSLSFLLFSYGIAQGESRPQKTLEPKFFVGCLVLWSDGSRGVIVERSEYRDDEWYYSVRLGGEDGLCWTLPEAGLRFRSQ
;
A
#
# COMPACT_ATOMS: atom_id res chain seq x y z
N MET A 1 17.26 41.16 -34.20
CA MET A 1 16.63 39.99 -33.54
C MET A 1 15.45 40.46 -32.70
N ASN A 2 14.24 40.30 -33.25
CA ASN A 2 13.01 40.95 -32.83
C ASN A 2 12.61 40.64 -31.37
N ALA A 3 12.25 41.68 -30.62
CA ALA A 3 11.74 41.59 -29.25
C ALA A 3 10.51 40.67 -29.13
N ILE A 4 9.75 40.52 -30.21
CA ILE A 4 8.62 39.60 -30.35
C ILE A 4 9.10 38.13 -30.20
N SER A 5 10.22 37.76 -30.81
CA SER A 5 10.78 36.40 -30.72
C SER A 5 11.28 36.06 -29.32
N ARG A 6 11.76 37.07 -28.57
CA ARG A 6 12.17 36.90 -27.15
C ARG A 6 10.97 36.72 -26.23
N ARG A 7 9.87 37.46 -26.45
CA ARG A 7 8.63 37.31 -25.66
C ARG A 7 7.99 35.95 -25.88
N VAL A 8 7.92 35.48 -27.13
CA VAL A 8 7.37 34.15 -27.45
C VAL A 8 8.19 33.04 -26.79
N ARG A 9 9.53 33.11 -26.82
CA ARG A 9 10.40 32.13 -26.14
C ARG A 9 10.23 32.14 -24.62
N ALA A 10 10.10 33.31 -24.00
CA ALA A 10 9.87 33.42 -22.56
C ALA A 10 8.49 32.87 -22.15
N SER A 11 7.44 33.12 -22.95
CA SER A 11 6.10 32.58 -22.70
C SER A 11 6.05 31.06 -22.82
N VAL A 12 6.75 30.47 -23.80
CA VAL A 12 6.82 29.00 -23.95
C VAL A 12 7.54 28.37 -22.75
N LEU A 13 8.65 28.97 -22.29
CA LEU A 13 9.38 28.47 -21.12
C LEU A 13 8.53 28.51 -19.84
N LEU A 14 7.75 29.57 -19.64
CA LEU A 14 6.87 29.70 -18.48
C LEU A 14 5.71 28.70 -18.51
N VAL A 15 5.13 28.43 -19.69
CA VAL A 15 4.07 27.42 -19.84
C VAL A 15 4.60 26.02 -19.54
N SER A 16 5.80 25.68 -20.01
CA SER A 16 6.43 24.38 -19.70
C SER A 16 6.75 24.21 -18.21
N LEU A 17 7.20 25.29 -17.55
CA LEU A 17 7.49 25.25 -16.11
C LEU A 17 6.22 25.01 -15.28
N SER A 18 5.11 25.66 -15.65
CA SER A 18 3.80 25.47 -15.01
C SER A 18 3.26 24.05 -15.19
N PHE A 19 3.45 23.45 -16.37
CA PHE A 19 3.00 22.08 -16.65
C PHE A 19 3.78 21.04 -15.83
N LEU A 20 5.09 21.24 -15.66
CA LEU A 20 5.93 20.41 -14.80
C LEU A 20 5.52 20.50 -13.32
N LEU A 21 5.26 21.71 -12.81
CA LEU A 21 4.81 21.91 -11.43
C LEU A 21 3.43 21.31 -11.18
N PHE A 22 2.52 21.38 -12.15
CA PHE A 22 1.19 20.78 -12.04
C PHE A 22 1.26 19.24 -12.04
N SER A 23 2.17 18.66 -12.84
CA SER A 23 2.38 17.21 -12.88
C SER A 23 2.99 16.68 -11.58
N TYR A 24 3.93 17.43 -10.98
CA TYR A 24 4.47 17.12 -9.65
C TYR A 24 3.46 17.33 -8.52
N GLY A 25 2.61 18.36 -8.62
CA GLY A 25 1.55 18.62 -7.62
C GLY A 25 0.42 17.58 -7.65
N ILE A 26 0.09 17.03 -8.82
CA ILE A 26 -0.93 15.98 -8.96
C ILE A 26 -0.43 14.61 -8.49
N ALA A 27 0.88 14.35 -8.53
CA ALA A 27 1.46 13.11 -7.98
C ALA A 27 1.30 12.99 -6.45
N GLN A 28 0.94 14.07 -5.76
CA GLN A 28 0.70 14.08 -4.31
C GLN A 28 -0.79 13.92 -3.94
N GLY A 29 -1.67 13.84 -4.94
CA GLY A 29 -3.12 13.71 -4.81
C GLY A 29 -3.66 12.31 -5.12
N GLU A 30 -2.81 11.28 -5.19
CA GLU A 30 -3.29 9.91 -5.08
C GLU A 30 -3.86 9.77 -3.67
N SER A 31 -5.19 9.93 -3.59
CA SER A 31 -6.00 9.57 -2.45
C SER A 31 -5.65 8.12 -2.12
N ARG A 32 -4.69 7.93 -1.20
CA ARG A 32 -4.41 6.62 -0.63
C ARG A 32 -5.78 6.06 -0.23
N PRO A 33 -6.19 4.90 -0.75
CA PRO A 33 -7.45 4.32 -0.33
C PRO A 33 -7.41 4.29 1.19
N GLN A 34 -8.36 4.96 1.82
CA GLN A 34 -8.42 5.11 3.27
C GLN A 34 -8.50 3.69 3.82
N LYS A 35 -7.35 3.17 4.28
CA LYS A 35 -7.24 1.79 4.73
C LYS A 35 -8.25 1.66 5.86
N THR A 36 -9.20 0.77 5.68
CA THR A 36 -10.30 0.59 6.61
C THR A 36 -9.69 0.28 7.98
N LEU A 37 -10.11 1.01 9.03
CA LEU A 37 -9.70 0.74 10.41
C LEU A 37 -10.29 -0.58 10.96
N GLU A 38 -10.81 -1.43 10.08
CA GLU A 38 -11.34 -2.74 10.42
C GLU A 38 -10.38 -3.80 9.89
N PRO A 39 -9.97 -4.77 10.74
CA PRO A 39 -9.11 -5.85 10.30
C PRO A 39 -9.87 -6.77 9.34
N LYS A 40 -9.22 -7.17 8.25
CA LYS A 40 -9.81 -8.07 7.26
C LYS A 40 -10.00 -9.50 7.78
N PHE A 41 -9.13 -9.93 8.68
CA PHE A 41 -9.13 -11.28 9.24
C PHE A 41 -9.38 -11.28 10.75
N PHE A 42 -9.94 -12.38 11.26
CA PHE A 42 -10.28 -12.54 12.68
C PHE A 42 -9.56 -13.75 13.28
N VAL A 43 -9.49 -13.80 14.60
CA VAL A 43 -8.94 -14.96 15.33
C VAL A 43 -9.69 -16.23 14.93
N GLY A 44 -8.96 -17.29 14.63
CA GLY A 44 -9.49 -18.57 14.14
C GLY A 44 -9.61 -18.66 12.61
N CYS A 45 -9.40 -17.58 11.86
CA CYS A 45 -9.39 -17.65 10.39
C CYS A 45 -8.21 -18.48 9.88
N LEU A 46 -8.51 -19.41 8.97
CA LEU A 46 -7.50 -20.13 8.19
C LEU A 46 -7.02 -19.26 7.04
N VAL A 47 -5.71 -19.03 7.00
CA VAL A 47 -5.04 -18.14 6.04
C VAL A 47 -3.92 -18.86 5.31
N LEU A 48 -3.63 -18.37 4.11
CA LEU A 48 -2.47 -18.75 3.32
C LEU A 48 -1.49 -17.58 3.31
N TRP A 49 -0.22 -17.88 3.59
CA TRP A 49 0.88 -16.94 3.41
C TRP A 49 1.38 -16.97 1.96
N SER A 50 2.13 -15.94 1.55
CA SER A 50 2.58 -15.74 0.18
C SER A 50 3.45 -16.88 -0.38
N ASP A 51 4.11 -17.63 0.50
CA ASP A 51 4.89 -18.83 0.16
C ASP A 51 4.04 -20.11 -0.01
N GLY A 52 2.71 -20.02 0.20
CA GLY A 52 1.79 -21.14 0.19
C GLY A 52 1.64 -21.85 1.54
N SER A 53 2.36 -21.42 2.58
CA SER A 53 2.25 -21.94 3.93
C SER A 53 0.86 -21.67 4.50
N ARG A 54 0.31 -22.69 5.17
CA ARG A 54 -1.01 -22.60 5.80
C ARG A 54 -0.86 -22.20 7.24
N GLY A 55 -1.77 -21.36 7.73
CA GLY A 55 -1.81 -21.03 9.14
C GLY A 55 -3.19 -20.62 9.64
N VAL A 56 -3.26 -20.40 10.94
CA VAL A 56 -4.44 -19.91 11.64
C VAL A 56 -4.09 -18.67 12.44
N ILE A 57 -4.94 -17.66 12.41
CA ILE A 57 -4.75 -16.46 13.23
C ILE A 57 -5.08 -16.82 14.68
N VAL A 58 -4.15 -16.57 15.59
CA VAL A 58 -4.26 -16.99 17.00
C VAL A 58 -4.47 -15.84 17.98
N GLU A 59 -4.13 -14.62 17.60
CA GLU A 59 -4.24 -13.43 18.46
C GLU A 59 -4.94 -12.28 17.75
N ARG A 60 -5.34 -11.27 18.54
CA ARG A 60 -5.95 -10.04 18.00
C ARG A 60 -4.97 -9.33 17.08
N SER A 61 -5.52 -8.79 15.99
CA SER A 61 -4.76 -8.02 15.01
C SER A 61 -4.27 -6.70 15.60
N GLU A 62 -3.04 -6.31 15.24
CA GLU A 62 -2.41 -5.06 15.67
C GLU A 62 -2.32 -4.12 14.46
N TYR A 63 -2.73 -2.86 14.63
CA TYR A 63 -2.57 -1.84 13.59
C TYR A 63 -1.34 -0.98 13.88
N ARG A 64 -0.34 -1.02 13.00
CA ARG A 64 0.90 -0.22 13.09
C ARG A 64 1.39 0.14 11.69
N ASP A 65 2.04 1.29 11.55
CA ASP A 65 2.65 1.74 10.29
C ASP A 65 1.70 1.70 9.07
N ASP A 66 0.44 2.10 9.27
CA ASP A 66 -0.62 2.03 8.27
C ASP A 66 -0.91 0.60 7.73
N GLU A 67 -0.68 -0.43 8.54
CA GLU A 67 -0.91 -1.83 8.19
C GLU A 67 -1.39 -2.69 9.36
N TRP A 68 -2.28 -3.64 9.08
CA TRP A 68 -2.67 -4.67 10.03
C TRP A 68 -1.66 -5.81 10.06
N TYR A 69 -1.28 -6.21 11.27
CA TYR A 69 -0.41 -7.35 11.53
C TYR A 69 -1.17 -8.43 12.29
N TYR A 70 -0.89 -9.68 11.94
CA TYR A 70 -1.59 -10.84 12.48
C TYR A 70 -0.60 -11.85 13.01
N SER A 71 -0.81 -12.34 14.23
CA SER A 71 -0.11 -13.51 14.76
C SER A 71 -0.72 -14.76 14.14
N VAL A 72 0.02 -15.42 13.27
CA VAL A 72 -0.39 -16.61 12.52
C VAL A 72 0.42 -17.82 13.01
N ARG A 73 -0.27 -18.86 13.46
CA ARG A 73 0.33 -20.17 13.73
C ARG A 73 0.36 -20.98 12.43
N LEU A 74 1.54 -21.28 11.93
CA LEU A 74 1.71 -22.07 10.72
C LEU A 74 1.55 -23.57 11.01
N GLY A 75 0.95 -24.30 10.08
CA GLY A 75 0.61 -25.73 10.19
C GLY A 75 1.78 -26.70 9.92
N GLY A 76 2.95 -26.42 10.50
CA GLY A 76 4.10 -27.35 10.53
C GLY A 76 4.20 -28.11 11.86
N GLU A 77 5.08 -29.12 11.95
CA GLU A 77 5.29 -29.92 13.18
C GLU A 77 5.61 -29.06 14.41
N ASP A 78 6.26 -27.91 14.21
CA ASP A 78 6.71 -27.04 15.31
C ASP A 78 5.63 -26.06 15.83
N GLY A 79 4.50 -25.91 15.13
CA GLY A 79 3.40 -25.04 15.57
C GLY A 79 3.79 -23.57 15.84
N LEU A 80 4.83 -23.07 15.18
CA LEU A 80 5.39 -21.75 15.43
C LEU A 80 4.41 -20.62 15.05
N CYS A 81 4.38 -19.60 15.90
CA CYS A 81 3.62 -18.37 15.67
C CYS A 81 4.53 -17.31 15.05
N TRP A 82 4.06 -16.71 13.96
CA TRP A 82 4.74 -15.64 13.25
C TRP A 82 3.83 -14.43 13.14
N THR A 83 4.37 -13.23 13.33
CA THR A 83 3.64 -11.99 13.07
C THR A 83 3.81 -11.61 11.62
N LEU A 84 2.72 -11.66 10.85
CA LEU A 84 2.72 -11.46 9.41
C LEU A 84 1.87 -10.24 9.03
N PRO A 85 2.31 -9.42 8.06
CA PRO A 85 1.53 -8.29 7.57
C PRO A 85 0.31 -8.76 6.77
N GLU A 86 -0.76 -7.97 6.78
CA GLU A 86 -2.00 -8.22 6.04
C GLU A 86 -1.75 -8.42 4.55
N ALA A 87 -0.84 -7.65 3.96
CA ALA A 87 -0.58 -7.67 2.51
C ALA A 87 -0.16 -9.04 1.98
N GLY A 88 0.50 -9.86 2.80
CA GLY A 88 0.92 -11.21 2.40
C GLY A 88 -0.08 -12.31 2.77
N LEU A 89 -1.18 -11.98 3.45
CA LEU A 89 -2.19 -12.94 3.88
C LEU A 89 -3.35 -13.01 2.88
N ARG A 90 -3.78 -14.24 2.59
CA ARG A 90 -4.96 -14.51 1.76
C ARG A 90 -5.90 -15.46 2.48
N PHE A 91 -7.20 -15.25 2.29
CA PHE A 91 -8.18 -16.25 2.69
C PHE A 91 -7.94 -17.53 1.90
N ARG A 92 -8.11 -18.67 2.57
CA ARG A 92 -8.32 -19.93 1.88
C ARG A 92 -9.71 -19.86 1.22
N SER A 93 -9.78 -19.51 -0.06
CA SER A 93 -10.99 -19.78 -0.85
C SER A 93 -11.20 -21.29 -0.86
N GLN A 94 -12.42 -21.73 -0.58
CA GLN A 94 -12.81 -23.14 -0.68
C GLN A 94 -12.59 -23.67 -2.10
#